data_AF-A0A8T4NG66-F1
#
_entry.id   AF-A0A8T4NG66-F1
#
_cell.length_a   1.000
_cell.length_b   1.000
_cell.length_c   1.000
_cell.angle_alpha   90.00
_cell.angle_beta   90.00
_cell.angle_gamma   90.00
#
_symmetry.space_group_name_H-M   'P 1'
#
loop_
_entity.id
_entity.type
_entity.pdbx_description
1 polymer ?
#
loop_
_entity_poly.entity_id
_entity_poly.type
_entity_poly.pdbx_seq_one_letter_code
_entity_poly.pdbx_strand_id
1 'polypeptide(L)'
;MVNVIAKVKKIGTIGEVDGNFAYVLGEFQKNGGRLITPREEGYIRVATAGNEEIGVDQGSYVTAGFEYAQNAQPLLRMQSRLLNPSLAQAAVEANGDDKYFNTSTRTEYDEDLNQAELDAKNQNPEMRSVVILPSRKNFYIKPRANFDILRTIMPGYIGRGKKKRQLADAFYEWNGNVPIEVILVDPETVDAQEGTLLTQMWLCWRDDAWSGYGYLNGSYWVHGIFPLNFMGEASAQKNKPVMQNSTISYTQREITKHYQTLTDIQKGKVKLSALEEQVTPIRDFFARLRTK
;
A
#
# COMPACT_ATOMS: atom_id res chain seq x y z
N MET A 1 9.04 14.75 -9.95
CA MET A 1 10.37 15.35 -9.71
C MET A 1 11.01 14.55 -8.58
N VAL A 2 12.32 14.27 -8.63
CA VAL A 2 13.02 13.54 -7.55
C VAL A 2 13.74 14.53 -6.63
N ASN A 3 13.31 14.62 -5.38
CA ASN A 3 13.96 15.43 -4.35
C ASN A 3 15.07 14.60 -3.69
N VAL A 4 16.31 15.10 -3.60
CA VAL A 4 17.40 14.36 -2.94
C VAL A 4 17.40 14.66 -1.44
N ILE A 5 17.10 13.64 -0.62
CA ILE A 5 16.96 13.78 0.84
C ILE A 5 18.20 13.33 1.62
N ALA A 6 18.98 12.35 1.14
CA ALA A 6 20.13 11.84 1.89
C ALA A 6 21.21 11.14 1.03
N LYS A 7 22.34 10.79 1.66
CA LYS A 7 23.44 10.00 1.06
C LYS A 7 23.88 8.87 1.98
N VAL A 8 23.11 7.78 2.02
CA VAL A 8 23.28 6.67 2.98
C VAL A 8 24.38 5.71 2.52
N LYS A 9 25.36 5.49 3.42
CA LYS A 9 26.55 4.70 3.14
C LYS A 9 26.22 3.25 2.77
N LYS A 10 26.76 2.80 1.63
CA LYS A 10 26.49 1.51 0.94
C LYS A 10 25.16 1.38 0.19
N ILE A 11 24.25 2.35 0.28
CA ILE A 11 23.02 2.36 -0.52
C ILE A 11 23.16 3.37 -1.67
N GLY A 12 23.59 4.59 -1.36
CA GLY A 12 23.82 5.66 -2.35
C GLY A 12 23.09 6.94 -1.97
N THR A 13 22.74 7.74 -2.97
CA THR A 13 21.83 8.88 -2.82
C THR A 13 20.40 8.36 -2.63
N ILE A 14 19.71 8.80 -1.59
CA ILE A 14 18.28 8.56 -1.39
C ILE A 14 17.52 9.75 -1.95
N GLY A 15 16.48 9.47 -2.73
CA GLY A 15 15.57 10.47 -3.26
C GLY A 15 14.12 10.14 -2.92
N GLU A 16 13.26 11.15 -3.05
CA GLU A 16 11.85 11.15 -2.69
C GLU A 16 11.02 11.63 -3.88
N VAL A 17 9.82 11.06 -4.06
CA VAL A 17 8.86 11.41 -5.11
C VAL A 17 7.45 11.21 -4.55
N ASP A 18 6.66 12.28 -4.50
CA ASP A 18 5.23 12.20 -4.18
C ASP A 18 4.42 11.67 -5.37
N GLY A 19 3.41 10.84 -5.09
CA GLY A 19 2.39 10.44 -6.06
C GLY A 19 1.95 8.98 -5.92
N ASN A 20 1.11 8.54 -6.86
CA ASN A 20 0.74 7.13 -6.97
C ASN A 20 1.96 6.28 -7.40
N PHE A 21 1.88 4.97 -7.13
CA PHE A 21 2.97 4.03 -7.38
C PHE A 21 3.53 4.05 -8.81
N ALA A 22 2.66 4.15 -9.83
CA ALA A 22 3.09 4.18 -11.24
C ALA A 22 3.91 5.44 -11.57
N TYR A 23 3.47 6.60 -11.08
CA TYR A 23 4.21 7.86 -11.21
C TYR A 23 5.57 7.79 -10.51
N VAL A 24 5.60 7.31 -9.26
CA VAL A 24 6.82 7.18 -8.46
C VAL A 24 7.83 6.25 -9.13
N LEU A 25 7.40 5.06 -9.57
CA LEU A 25 8.22 4.09 -10.30
C LEU A 25 8.78 4.71 -11.59
N GLY A 26 7.94 5.40 -12.37
CA GLY A 26 8.33 6.06 -13.61
C GLY A 26 9.32 7.20 -13.42
N GLU A 27 9.15 8.05 -12.41
CA GLU A 27 10.09 9.14 -12.09
C GLU A 27 11.46 8.60 -11.67
N PHE A 28 11.52 7.56 -10.82
CA PHE A 28 12.81 6.94 -10.47
C PHE A 28 13.51 6.36 -11.70
N GLN A 29 12.79 5.63 -12.56
CA GLN A 29 13.37 5.04 -13.78
C GLN A 29 13.91 6.10 -14.75
N LYS A 30 13.17 7.20 -15.00
CA LYS A 30 13.64 8.33 -15.83
C LYS A 30 14.95 8.94 -15.33
N ASN A 31 15.16 8.95 -14.01
CA ASN A 31 16.33 9.53 -13.36
C ASN A 31 17.44 8.49 -13.10
N GLY A 32 17.35 7.28 -13.67
CA GLY A 32 18.34 6.21 -13.49
C GLY A 32 18.37 5.59 -12.08
N GLY A 33 17.35 5.86 -11.27
CA GLY A 33 17.15 5.29 -9.94
C GLY A 33 16.27 4.03 -9.96
N ARG A 34 15.96 3.56 -8.76
CA ARG A 34 15.02 2.46 -8.50
C ARG A 34 14.36 2.63 -7.12
N LEU A 35 13.30 1.88 -6.88
CA LEU A 35 12.76 1.71 -5.53
C LEU A 35 13.76 0.99 -4.61
N ILE A 36 13.67 1.32 -3.32
CA ILE A 36 14.44 0.69 -2.24
C ILE A 36 13.87 -0.70 -1.91
N THR A 37 14.74 -1.64 -1.57
CA THR A 37 14.30 -2.92 -1.00
C THR A 37 13.82 -2.73 0.44
N PRO A 38 12.92 -3.58 0.99
CA PRO A 38 12.50 -3.46 2.40
C PRO A 38 13.69 -3.60 3.37
N ARG A 39 14.75 -4.29 2.93
CA ARG A 39 16.04 -4.40 3.57
C ARG A 39 16.81 -3.08 3.63
N GLU A 40 16.84 -2.33 2.53
CA GLU A 40 17.52 -1.04 2.48
C GLU A 40 16.78 -0.02 3.32
N GLU A 41 15.45 -0.02 3.24
CA GLU A 41 14.57 0.77 4.08
C GLU A 41 14.81 0.49 5.58
N GLY A 42 14.76 -0.78 6.00
CA GLY A 42 15.10 -1.20 7.36
C GLY A 42 16.54 -0.86 7.76
N TYR A 43 17.50 -0.83 6.83
CA TYR A 43 18.88 -0.40 7.10
C TYR A 43 18.96 1.11 7.30
N ILE A 44 18.27 1.92 6.50
CA ILE A 44 18.21 3.38 6.62
C ILE A 44 17.66 3.75 8.01
N ARG A 45 16.49 3.21 8.36
CA ARG A 45 15.81 3.35 9.68
C ARG A 45 16.79 3.22 10.84
N VAL A 46 17.49 2.08 10.89
CA VAL A 46 18.30 1.66 12.02
C VAL A 46 19.72 2.26 11.99
N ALA A 47 20.23 2.64 10.82
CA ALA A 47 21.56 3.25 10.68
C ALA A 47 21.58 4.77 10.87
N THR A 48 20.47 5.46 10.56
CA THR A 48 20.34 6.93 10.68
C THR A 48 19.64 7.31 11.98
N ALA A 49 18.66 6.51 12.42
CA ALA A 49 18.09 6.47 13.77
C ALA A 49 17.73 7.84 14.37
N GLY A 50 17.15 8.74 13.56
CA GLY A 50 16.69 10.07 13.99
C GLY A 50 17.70 11.21 13.88
N ASN A 51 18.86 11.01 13.25
CA ASN A 51 19.84 12.08 12.97
C ASN A 51 19.65 12.77 11.60
N GLU A 52 18.80 12.20 10.74
CA GLU A 52 18.48 12.72 9.40
C GLU A 52 16.95 12.61 9.22
N GLU A 53 16.30 13.61 8.63
CA GLU A 53 14.82 13.71 8.48
C GLU A 53 14.25 12.74 7.42
N ILE A 54 14.90 11.60 7.19
CA ILE A 54 14.61 10.68 6.08
C ILE A 54 13.23 10.04 6.28
N GLY A 55 12.23 10.65 5.64
CA GLY A 55 10.83 10.28 5.63
C GLY A 55 10.18 10.18 7.01
N VAL A 56 10.67 10.85 8.07
CA VAL A 56 10.28 10.59 9.50
C VAL A 56 8.77 10.45 9.70
N ASP A 57 7.99 11.24 8.94
CA ASP A 57 6.54 11.35 9.02
C ASP A 57 5.77 10.52 7.96
N GLN A 58 6.44 9.70 7.14
CA GLN A 58 5.81 8.92 6.06
C GLN A 58 6.41 7.50 5.88
N GLY A 59 5.65 6.64 5.19
CA GLY A 59 6.13 5.33 4.70
C GLY A 59 6.69 5.39 3.28
N SER A 60 7.10 4.24 2.75
CA SER A 60 7.67 4.13 1.38
C SER A 60 7.14 2.92 0.61
N TYR A 61 7.01 3.06 -0.71
CA TYR A 61 6.92 1.93 -1.62
C TYR A 61 8.28 1.21 -1.70
N VAL A 62 8.30 -0.06 -1.33
CA VAL A 62 9.50 -0.92 -1.39
C VAL A 62 9.45 -1.85 -2.60
N THR A 63 10.51 -2.61 -2.91
CA THR A 63 10.47 -3.56 -4.05
C THR A 63 9.51 -4.74 -3.88
N ALA A 64 9.04 -5.01 -2.66
CA ALA A 64 8.17 -6.15 -2.37
C ALA A 64 6.69 -5.88 -2.70
N GLY A 65 5.89 -6.94 -2.83
CA GLY A 65 4.45 -6.87 -3.10
C GLY A 65 3.71 -8.09 -2.57
N PHE A 66 2.38 -7.98 -2.47
CA PHE A 66 1.51 -9.06 -2.04
C PHE A 66 0.67 -9.58 -3.20
N GLU A 67 0.50 -10.90 -3.26
CA GLU A 67 -0.17 -11.61 -4.35
C GLU A 67 -1.26 -12.51 -3.73
N TYR A 68 -2.50 -12.41 -4.24
CA TYR A 68 -3.67 -13.08 -3.68
C TYR A 68 -4.42 -13.85 -4.75
N ALA A 69 -5.02 -14.98 -4.38
CA ALA A 69 -5.95 -15.73 -5.22
C ALA A 69 -7.11 -16.26 -4.38
N GLN A 70 -8.24 -16.52 -5.04
CA GLN A 70 -9.44 -17.08 -4.44
C GLN A 70 -9.15 -18.35 -3.60
N ASN A 71 -9.74 -18.41 -2.41
CA ASN A 71 -9.60 -19.46 -1.40
C ASN A 71 -8.15 -19.79 -0.96
N ALA A 72 -7.18 -18.92 -1.25
CA ALA A 72 -5.76 -19.16 -1.01
C ALA A 72 -5.16 -18.31 0.12
N GLN A 73 -3.99 -18.71 0.63
CA GLN A 73 -3.19 -17.86 1.53
C GLN A 73 -2.45 -16.80 0.71
N PRO A 74 -2.39 -15.53 1.13
CA PRO A 74 -1.64 -14.51 0.39
C PRO A 74 -0.14 -14.84 0.37
N LEU A 75 0.53 -14.47 -0.73
CA LEU A 75 1.98 -14.53 -0.86
C LEU A 75 2.58 -13.14 -0.66
N LEU A 76 3.81 -13.11 -0.14
CA LEU A 76 4.65 -11.91 -0.09
C LEU A 76 5.91 -12.16 -0.93
N ARG A 77 6.04 -11.41 -2.02
CA ARG A 77 7.09 -11.52 -3.03
C ARG A 77 8.11 -10.40 -2.87
N MET A 78 9.41 -10.71 -2.82
CA MET A 78 10.46 -9.70 -2.58
C MET A 78 10.74 -8.77 -3.77
N GLN A 79 10.32 -9.17 -4.97
CA GLN A 79 10.38 -8.40 -6.22
C GLN A 79 8.99 -8.43 -6.88
N SER A 80 8.14 -7.48 -6.49
CA SER A 80 6.75 -7.35 -6.94
C SER A 80 6.61 -7.40 -8.46
N ARG A 81 5.62 -8.14 -8.98
CA ARG A 81 5.29 -8.14 -10.41
C ARG A 81 4.88 -6.74 -10.90
N LEU A 82 4.39 -5.86 -10.02
CA LEU A 82 4.09 -4.45 -10.31
C LEU A 82 5.34 -3.57 -10.53
N LEU A 83 6.58 -4.07 -10.32
CA LEU A 83 7.79 -3.35 -10.75
C LEU A 83 7.90 -3.20 -12.28
N ASN A 84 7.04 -3.88 -13.05
CA ASN A 84 6.79 -3.60 -14.45
C ASN A 84 5.93 -2.32 -14.61
N PRO A 85 6.39 -1.26 -15.30
CA PRO A 85 5.65 0.00 -15.42
C PRO A 85 4.26 -0.13 -16.04
N SER A 86 4.05 -1.04 -16.99
CA SER A 86 2.74 -1.25 -17.60
C SER A 86 1.75 -1.91 -16.63
N LEU A 87 2.21 -2.81 -15.76
CA LEU A 87 1.39 -3.39 -14.69
C LEU A 87 1.16 -2.39 -13.55
N ALA A 88 2.15 -1.55 -13.21
CA ALA A 88 1.96 -0.45 -12.27
C ALA A 88 0.88 0.53 -12.72
N GLN A 89 0.91 0.92 -14.01
CA GLN A 89 -0.07 1.83 -14.59
C GLN A 89 -1.46 1.18 -14.68
N ALA A 90 -1.56 -0.03 -15.23
CA ALA A 90 -2.84 -0.74 -15.33
C ALA A 90 -3.46 -1.03 -13.96
N ALA A 91 -2.63 -1.24 -12.92
CA ALA A 91 -3.09 -1.23 -11.55
C ALA A 91 -3.67 0.13 -11.17
N VAL A 92 -2.85 1.20 -11.12
CA VAL A 92 -3.28 2.56 -10.74
C VAL A 92 -4.55 3.04 -11.46
N GLU A 93 -4.76 2.64 -12.72
CA GLU A 93 -5.99 2.93 -13.49
C GLU A 93 -7.22 2.16 -12.97
N ALA A 94 -7.18 0.82 -12.90
CA ALA A 94 -8.28 0.02 -12.35
C ALA A 94 -8.64 0.42 -10.90
N ASN A 95 -7.61 0.85 -10.19
CA ASN A 95 -7.62 1.24 -8.78
C ASN A 95 -8.26 2.62 -8.51
N GLY A 96 -8.37 3.48 -9.52
CA GLY A 96 -9.11 4.74 -9.45
C GLY A 96 -10.62 4.57 -9.64
N ASP A 97 -11.05 3.39 -10.09
CA ASP A 97 -12.42 3.01 -10.44
C ASP A 97 -13.16 2.29 -9.26
N ASP A 98 -12.66 2.45 -8.04
CA ASP A 98 -13.04 1.71 -6.81
C ASP A 98 -12.90 0.16 -6.91
N LYS A 99 -12.09 -0.34 -7.85
CA LYS A 99 -11.86 -1.78 -8.09
C LYS A 99 -10.48 -2.23 -7.66
N TYR A 100 -10.30 -3.55 -7.61
CA TYR A 100 -8.99 -4.19 -7.44
C TYR A 100 -8.41 -4.66 -8.77
N PHE A 101 -7.15 -4.33 -9.04
CA PHE A 101 -6.40 -4.90 -10.16
C PHE A 101 -6.12 -6.39 -9.95
N ASN A 102 -6.54 -7.19 -10.92
CA ASN A 102 -6.24 -8.61 -11.00
C ASN A 102 -5.83 -9.05 -12.41
N THR A 103 -4.98 -10.08 -12.51
CA THR A 103 -4.76 -10.79 -13.77
C THR A 103 -5.99 -11.64 -14.12
N SER A 104 -6.13 -12.06 -15.38
CA SER A 104 -7.29 -12.84 -15.84
C SER A 104 -7.21 -14.33 -15.47
N THR A 105 -6.11 -14.80 -14.89
CA THR A 105 -5.90 -16.20 -14.49
C THR A 105 -5.21 -16.27 -13.14
N ARG A 106 -5.11 -17.48 -12.58
CA ARG A 106 -4.39 -17.77 -11.33
C ARG A 106 -2.90 -18.06 -11.56
N THR A 107 -2.43 -18.02 -12.81
CA THR A 107 -1.14 -18.58 -13.23
C THR A 107 0.03 -17.97 -12.47
N GLU A 108 0.05 -16.65 -12.27
CA GLU A 108 1.11 -15.96 -11.54
C GLU A 108 1.18 -16.38 -10.07
N TYR A 109 0.03 -16.48 -9.41
CA TYR A 109 -0.07 -16.94 -8.02
C TYR A 109 0.40 -18.41 -7.88
N ASP A 110 0.00 -19.30 -8.78
CA ASP A 110 0.34 -20.72 -8.66
C ASP A 110 1.83 -20.98 -8.99
N GLU A 111 2.44 -20.23 -9.91
CA GLU A 111 3.90 -20.20 -10.09
C GLU A 111 4.63 -19.85 -8.79
N ASP A 112 4.21 -18.76 -8.15
CA ASP A 112 4.91 -18.18 -7.00
C ASP A 112 4.60 -18.90 -5.69
N LEU A 113 3.45 -19.59 -5.59
CA LEU A 113 3.17 -20.55 -4.53
C LEU A 113 4.15 -21.74 -4.60
N ASN A 114 4.39 -22.29 -5.79
CA ASN A 114 5.37 -23.37 -5.97
C ASN A 114 6.78 -22.91 -5.56
N GLN A 115 7.18 -21.69 -5.94
CA GLN A 115 8.46 -21.13 -5.49
C GLN A 115 8.51 -20.91 -3.97
N ALA A 116 7.43 -20.39 -3.36
CA ALA A 116 7.36 -20.17 -1.92
C ALA A 116 7.42 -21.49 -1.12
N GLU A 117 6.82 -22.57 -1.63
CA GLU A 117 6.96 -23.91 -1.05
C GLU A 117 8.38 -24.46 -1.16
N LEU A 118 9.06 -24.25 -2.29
CA LEU A 118 10.46 -24.65 -2.48
C LEU A 118 11.41 -23.85 -1.58
N ASP A 119 11.20 -22.54 -1.47
CA ASP A 119 11.95 -21.64 -0.59
C ASP A 119 11.71 -21.99 0.90
N ALA A 120 10.48 -22.34 1.29
CA ALA A 120 10.15 -22.77 2.64
C ALA A 120 10.85 -24.10 3.03
N LYS A 121 10.96 -25.05 2.09
CA LYS A 121 11.59 -26.37 2.32
C LYS A 121 13.12 -26.33 2.28
N ASN A 122 13.71 -25.52 1.39
CA ASN A 122 15.14 -25.60 1.07
C ASN A 122 15.98 -24.40 1.57
N GLN A 123 15.36 -23.33 2.06
CA GLN A 123 16.08 -22.09 2.38
C GLN A 123 15.76 -21.54 3.76
N ASN A 124 16.78 -20.92 4.38
CA ASN A 124 16.61 -20.05 5.54
C ASN A 124 15.76 -18.82 5.16
N PRO A 125 14.97 -18.24 6.09
CA PRO A 125 14.11 -17.09 5.81
C PRO A 125 14.81 -15.94 5.08
N GLU A 126 16.04 -15.61 5.46
CA GLU A 126 16.83 -14.51 4.90
C GLU A 126 17.20 -14.65 3.41
N MET A 127 16.96 -15.82 2.80
CA MET A 127 17.26 -16.11 1.40
C MET A 127 16.01 -16.15 0.50
N ARG A 128 14.81 -16.23 1.10
CA ARG A 128 13.57 -16.54 0.38
C ARG A 128 13.14 -15.40 -0.54
N SER A 129 12.72 -15.77 -1.75
CA SER A 129 12.20 -14.87 -2.79
C SER A 129 10.70 -14.61 -2.66
N VAL A 130 9.95 -15.63 -2.21
CA VAL A 130 8.50 -15.58 -1.96
C VAL A 130 8.20 -16.30 -0.63
N VAL A 131 7.24 -15.80 0.13
CA VAL A 131 6.78 -16.40 1.40
C VAL A 131 5.26 -16.49 1.44
N ILE A 132 4.74 -17.69 1.77
CA ILE A 132 3.32 -17.89 2.09
C ILE A 132 3.03 -17.22 3.44
N LEU A 133 2.02 -16.34 3.48
CA LEU A 133 1.62 -15.68 4.71
C LEU A 133 0.77 -16.60 5.61
N PRO A 134 0.85 -16.45 6.95
CA PRO A 134 0.22 -17.37 7.91
C PRO A 134 -1.31 -17.18 8.03
N SER A 135 -1.89 -16.20 7.33
CA SER A 135 -3.28 -15.79 7.48
C SER A 135 -3.78 -15.07 6.24
N ARG A 136 -5.06 -15.32 5.89
CA ARG A 136 -5.81 -14.58 4.86
C ARG A 136 -6.26 -13.19 5.33
N LYS A 137 -6.22 -12.94 6.65
CA LYS A 137 -6.60 -11.67 7.32
C LYS A 137 -5.40 -11.06 8.03
N ASN A 138 -5.49 -9.79 8.42
CA ASN A 138 -4.44 -9.10 9.18
C ASN A 138 -3.88 -9.95 10.33
N PHE A 139 -2.56 -9.92 10.50
CA PHE A 139 -1.86 -10.68 11.55
C PHE A 139 -0.69 -9.87 12.12
N TYR A 140 -0.08 -10.35 13.19
CA TYR A 140 1.06 -9.69 13.83
C TYR A 140 2.34 -10.50 13.73
N ILE A 141 3.44 -9.81 13.46
CA ILE A 141 4.81 -10.25 13.65
C ILE A 141 5.21 -9.90 15.09
N LYS A 142 5.64 -10.92 15.85
CA LYS A 142 6.16 -10.82 17.23
C LYS A 142 7.40 -11.73 17.34
N PRO A 143 8.36 -11.54 18.26
CA PRO A 143 9.60 -12.35 18.32
C PRO A 143 9.42 -13.87 18.51
N ARG A 144 8.19 -14.31 18.87
CA ARG A 144 7.81 -15.73 19.00
C ARG A 144 6.74 -16.18 17.99
N ALA A 145 6.34 -15.34 17.05
CA ALA A 145 5.31 -15.64 16.06
C ALA A 145 5.55 -14.84 14.76
N ASN A 146 5.67 -15.54 13.62
CA ASN A 146 5.83 -14.94 12.29
C ASN A 146 7.12 -14.12 12.08
N PHE A 147 8.08 -14.16 13.01
CA PHE A 147 9.32 -13.37 12.96
C PHE A 147 10.23 -13.68 11.76
N ASP A 148 10.14 -14.91 11.23
CA ASP A 148 10.86 -15.27 10.00
C ASP A 148 10.43 -14.43 8.79
N ILE A 149 9.20 -13.89 8.76
CA ILE A 149 8.76 -12.95 7.72
C ILE A 149 9.57 -11.64 7.80
N LEU A 150 9.84 -11.14 9.02
CA LEU A 150 10.69 -9.97 9.23
C LEU A 150 12.13 -10.25 8.78
N ARG A 151 12.62 -11.48 8.99
CA ARG A 151 13.94 -11.93 8.54
C ARG A 151 14.03 -12.08 7.01
N THR A 152 12.95 -12.45 6.32
CA THR A 152 12.86 -12.43 4.85
C THR A 152 12.85 -11.02 4.27
N ILE A 153 12.10 -10.07 4.85
CA ILE A 153 12.03 -8.69 4.32
C ILE A 153 13.27 -7.85 4.68
N MET A 154 13.89 -8.11 5.84
CA MET A 154 15.10 -7.41 6.30
C MET A 154 16.29 -8.37 6.52
N PRO A 155 16.77 -9.05 5.47
CA PRO A 155 17.81 -10.05 5.59
C PRO A 155 19.20 -9.43 5.78
N GLY A 156 20.03 -10.15 6.54
CA GLY A 156 21.39 -9.75 6.86
C GLY A 156 21.49 -8.98 8.18
N TYR A 157 22.44 -8.06 8.27
CA TYR A 157 22.99 -7.62 9.56
C TYR A 157 23.46 -6.16 9.55
N ILE A 158 23.38 -5.52 10.72
CA ILE A 158 23.98 -4.21 11.00
C ILE A 158 25.12 -4.33 12.03
N GLY A 159 26.02 -3.35 12.07
CA GLY A 159 27.18 -3.30 12.96
C GLY A 159 28.48 -3.86 12.34
N ARG A 160 29.47 -4.18 13.19
CA ARG A 160 30.80 -4.69 12.79
C ARG A 160 31.38 -5.65 13.84
N GLY A 161 32.12 -6.67 13.39
CA GLY A 161 32.83 -7.61 14.27
C GLY A 161 31.90 -8.26 15.31
N LYS A 162 32.33 -8.26 16.58
CA LYS A 162 31.53 -8.79 17.71
C LYS A 162 30.26 -7.98 18.03
N LYS A 163 30.05 -6.81 17.41
CA LYS A 163 28.83 -5.98 17.54
C LYS A 163 27.94 -6.09 16.29
N LYS A 164 27.85 -7.28 15.68
CA LYS A 164 27.02 -7.57 14.51
C LYS A 164 25.71 -8.21 14.96
N ARG A 165 24.56 -7.61 14.65
CA ARG A 165 23.19 -8.11 14.98
C ARG A 165 22.36 -8.25 13.71
N GLN A 166 21.33 -9.12 13.68
CA GLN A 166 20.48 -9.24 12.48
C GLN A 166 19.74 -7.91 12.26
N LEU A 167 19.40 -7.60 11.01
CA LEU A 167 18.67 -6.36 10.70
C LEU A 167 17.21 -6.45 11.17
N ALA A 168 16.58 -7.62 11.10
CA ALA A 168 15.25 -7.88 11.66
C ALA A 168 15.17 -7.58 13.17
N ASP A 169 16.08 -8.15 13.99
CA ASP A 169 16.19 -7.86 15.43
C ASP A 169 16.37 -6.34 15.66
N ALA A 170 17.31 -5.75 14.91
CA ALA A 170 17.69 -4.36 15.04
C ALA A 170 16.57 -3.38 14.71
N PHE A 171 15.72 -3.74 13.74
CA PHE A 171 14.53 -3.00 13.35
C PHE A 171 13.42 -3.16 14.38
N TYR A 172 13.19 -4.38 14.89
CA TYR A 172 12.19 -4.63 15.93
C TYR A 172 12.52 -3.88 17.23
N GLU A 173 13.80 -3.84 17.63
CA GLU A 173 14.27 -3.01 18.74
C GLU A 173 14.08 -1.51 18.49
N TRP A 174 14.52 -1.01 17.32
CA TRP A 174 14.38 0.40 16.92
C TRP A 174 12.91 0.84 16.91
N ASN A 175 12.02 -0.06 16.51
CA ASN A 175 10.57 0.11 16.53
C ASN A 175 9.95 0.15 17.96
N GLY A 176 10.77 0.06 19.02
CA GLY A 176 10.31 0.07 20.40
C GLY A 176 9.85 -1.30 20.93
N ASN A 177 10.20 -2.39 20.25
CA ASN A 177 9.83 -3.77 20.60
C ASN A 177 8.31 -4.08 20.60
N VAL A 178 7.50 -3.26 19.94
CA VAL A 178 6.06 -3.49 19.79
C VAL A 178 5.74 -4.46 18.64
N PRO A 179 4.61 -5.19 18.70
CA PRO A 179 4.14 -6.00 17.58
C PRO A 179 4.04 -5.21 16.28
N ILE A 180 4.32 -5.88 15.16
CA ILE A 180 4.20 -5.27 13.84
C ILE A 180 3.04 -5.96 13.10
N GLU A 181 1.94 -5.25 12.91
CA GLU A 181 0.79 -5.70 12.10
C GLU A 181 1.20 -5.85 10.63
N VAL A 182 0.52 -6.75 9.92
CA VAL A 182 0.54 -6.87 8.47
C VAL A 182 -0.90 -6.72 7.99
N ILE A 183 -1.21 -5.65 7.26
CA ILE A 183 -2.56 -5.35 6.75
C ILE A 183 -2.71 -5.93 5.35
N LEU A 184 -3.79 -6.68 5.11
CA LEU A 184 -4.04 -7.45 3.89
C LEU A 184 -5.40 -7.08 3.26
N VAL A 185 -5.60 -7.41 1.98
CA VAL A 185 -6.92 -7.30 1.32
C VAL A 185 -7.93 -8.19 2.05
N ASP A 186 -9.19 -7.74 2.17
CA ASP A 186 -10.23 -8.58 2.81
C ASP A 186 -10.48 -9.86 1.98
N PRO A 187 -10.50 -11.05 2.60
CA PRO A 187 -10.83 -12.31 1.92
C PRO A 187 -12.11 -12.26 1.09
N GLU A 188 -13.15 -11.53 1.51
CA GLU A 188 -14.40 -11.41 0.75
C GLU A 188 -14.20 -10.67 -0.58
N THR A 189 -13.22 -9.75 -0.64
CA THR A 189 -12.82 -9.07 -1.89
C THR A 189 -11.94 -9.99 -2.75
N VAL A 190 -10.99 -10.71 -2.15
CA VAL A 190 -10.13 -11.68 -2.86
C VAL A 190 -10.94 -12.84 -3.44
N ASP A 191 -11.97 -13.30 -2.73
CA ASP A 191 -12.76 -14.47 -3.14
C ASP A 191 -13.84 -14.14 -4.19
N ALA A 192 -14.11 -12.86 -4.44
CA ALA A 192 -15.05 -12.39 -5.46
C ALA A 192 -14.46 -12.35 -6.89
N GLN A 193 -13.18 -12.69 -7.07
CA GLN A 193 -12.46 -12.66 -8.35
C GLN A 193 -11.76 -14.00 -8.65
N GLU A 194 -11.60 -14.35 -9.93
CA GLU A 194 -11.05 -15.64 -10.35
C GLU A 194 -9.52 -15.67 -10.48
N GLY A 195 -8.89 -14.53 -10.82
CA GLY A 195 -7.46 -14.44 -11.11
C GLY A 195 -6.61 -13.80 -10.00
N THR A 196 -5.33 -13.57 -10.29
CA THR A 196 -4.34 -13.11 -9.29
C THR A 196 -4.47 -11.61 -8.99
N LEU A 197 -4.84 -11.25 -7.77
CA LEU A 197 -4.79 -9.86 -7.27
C LEU A 197 -3.33 -9.52 -6.95
N LEU A 198 -2.83 -8.38 -7.44
CA LEU A 198 -1.47 -7.89 -7.14
C LEU A 198 -1.54 -6.54 -6.41
N THR A 199 -0.91 -6.42 -5.25
CA THR A 199 -0.76 -5.14 -4.52
C THR A 199 0.70 -4.83 -4.22
N GLN A 200 1.02 -3.54 -4.06
CA GLN A 200 2.38 -3.11 -3.71
C GLN A 200 2.56 -3.06 -2.19
N MET A 201 3.72 -3.50 -1.70
CA MET A 201 4.06 -3.35 -0.28
C MET A 201 4.48 -1.90 0.02
N TRP A 202 3.88 -1.36 1.07
CA TRP A 202 4.27 -0.13 1.76
C TRP A 202 4.86 -0.47 3.12
N LEU A 203 5.96 0.17 3.53
CA LEU A 203 6.50 0.01 4.88
C LEU A 203 6.19 1.27 5.71
N CYS A 204 5.43 1.08 6.80
CA CYS A 204 4.91 2.17 7.63
C CYS A 204 5.62 2.23 9.01
N TRP A 205 5.50 3.35 9.71
CA TRP A 205 6.37 3.76 10.82
C TRP A 205 5.55 4.05 12.09
N ARG A 206 6.20 4.41 13.22
CA ARG A 206 5.65 4.12 14.57
C ARG A 206 4.67 5.13 15.17
N ASP A 207 4.88 6.42 14.94
CA ASP A 207 4.19 7.47 15.71
C ASP A 207 3.00 8.08 14.95
N ASP A 208 2.86 7.76 13.65
CA ASP A 208 1.72 8.22 12.85
C ASP A 208 0.48 7.29 12.98
N ALA A 209 -0.14 7.36 14.16
CA ALA A 209 -1.49 6.82 14.37
C ALA A 209 -2.57 7.57 13.55
N TRP A 210 -2.19 8.63 12.84
CA TRP A 210 -3.00 9.36 11.85
C TRP A 210 -2.61 8.97 10.41
N SER A 211 -1.76 7.94 10.19
CA SER A 211 -1.51 7.30 8.88
C SER A 211 -2.10 5.88 8.77
N GLY A 212 -3.34 5.71 9.22
CA GLY A 212 -4.29 4.90 8.44
C GLY A 212 -4.56 5.45 7.02
N TYR A 213 -3.91 6.58 6.68
CA TYR A 213 -4.21 7.51 5.61
C TYR A 213 -3.23 7.47 4.41
N GLY A 214 -2.58 6.32 4.17
CA GLY A 214 -2.28 5.92 2.78
C GLY A 214 -3.54 5.93 1.89
N TYR A 215 -4.72 5.84 2.53
CA TYR A 215 -6.07 6.12 2.05
C TYR A 215 -6.27 7.45 1.28
N LEU A 216 -5.47 8.50 1.53
CA LEU A 216 -5.90 9.89 1.26
C LEU A 216 -5.47 10.52 -0.09
N ASN A 217 -4.92 9.75 -1.03
CA ASN A 217 -4.46 10.30 -2.32
C ASN A 217 -4.86 9.45 -3.55
N GLY A 218 -6.15 9.07 -3.62
CA GLY A 218 -6.75 8.51 -4.83
C GLY A 218 -6.26 7.11 -5.23
N SER A 219 -5.78 6.30 -4.28
CA SER A 219 -5.34 4.93 -4.51
C SER A 219 -5.37 4.10 -3.22
N TYR A 220 -6.36 3.21 -3.09
CA TYR A 220 -6.52 2.19 -2.04
C TYR A 220 -5.40 1.09 -1.98
N TRP A 221 -4.13 1.43 -2.25
CA TRP A 221 -3.11 0.49 -2.78
C TRP A 221 -1.87 0.35 -1.92
N VAL A 222 -2.10 0.32 -0.61
CA VAL A 222 -1.09 0.33 0.44
C VAL A 222 -1.42 -0.79 1.43
N HIS A 223 -1.02 -2.01 1.07
CA HIS A 223 -0.91 -3.11 2.01
C HIS A 223 0.51 -3.11 2.59
N GLY A 224 0.64 -3.38 3.88
CA GLY A 224 1.86 -2.94 4.57
C GLY A 224 2.05 -3.51 5.95
N ILE A 225 3.21 -3.17 6.50
CA ILE A 225 3.73 -3.69 7.75
C ILE A 225 3.85 -2.50 8.72
N PHE A 226 3.05 -2.52 9.81
CA PHE A 226 2.74 -1.37 10.66
C PHE A 226 3.05 -1.63 12.15
N PRO A 227 3.82 -0.77 12.83
CA PRO A 227 3.98 -0.86 14.28
C PRO A 227 2.66 -0.62 15.04
N LEU A 228 2.22 -1.56 15.89
CA LEU A 228 1.12 -1.27 16.82
C LEU A 228 1.64 -0.57 18.08
N ASN A 229 1.31 0.71 18.23
CA ASN A 229 1.31 1.36 19.54
C ASN A 229 0.10 0.91 20.39
N PHE A 230 0.20 1.10 21.71
CA PHE A 230 -0.45 0.31 22.78
C PHE A 230 -2.00 0.32 22.90
N MET A 231 -2.76 0.80 21.90
CA MET A 231 -4.23 0.90 21.96
C MET A 231 -4.98 0.11 20.86
N GLY A 232 -4.28 -0.58 19.94
CA GLY A 232 -4.89 -1.19 18.76
C GLY A 232 -5.73 -2.47 18.96
N GLU A 233 -5.41 -3.32 19.96
CA GLU A 233 -5.91 -4.71 20.01
C GLU A 233 -7.45 -4.83 20.10
N ALA A 234 -8.15 -3.85 20.67
CA ALA A 234 -9.62 -3.84 20.76
C ALA A 234 -10.33 -3.24 19.52
N SER A 235 -9.58 -2.57 18.64
CA SER A 235 -10.10 -1.80 17.49
C SER A 235 -9.98 -2.60 16.19
N ALA A 236 -8.82 -3.23 15.96
CA ALA A 236 -8.56 -4.01 14.75
C ALA A 236 -9.53 -5.22 14.58
N GLN A 237 -10.08 -5.75 15.68
CA GLN A 237 -11.10 -6.82 15.62
C GLN A 237 -12.55 -6.31 15.42
N LYS A 238 -12.80 -5.00 15.51
CA LYS A 238 -14.15 -4.42 15.38
C LYS A 238 -14.43 -3.79 14.03
N ASN A 239 -13.40 -3.40 13.28
CA ASN A 239 -13.53 -2.89 11.92
C ASN A 239 -13.81 -4.02 10.92
N LYS A 240 -15.02 -4.60 11.00
CA LYS A 240 -15.66 -5.14 9.79
C LYS A 240 -15.79 -4.01 8.77
N PRO A 241 -15.72 -4.29 7.45
CA PRO A 241 -16.34 -3.43 6.46
C PRO A 241 -17.82 -3.32 6.79
N VAL A 242 -18.24 -2.19 7.37
CA VAL A 242 -19.67 -1.87 7.44
C VAL A 242 -20.06 -1.43 6.04
N MET A 243 -20.85 -2.24 5.34
CA MET A 243 -21.61 -1.74 4.19
C MET A 243 -22.46 -0.57 4.67
N GLN A 244 -21.99 0.66 4.41
CA GLN A 244 -22.82 1.83 4.58
C GLN A 244 -23.87 1.80 3.48
N ASN A 245 -25.06 1.29 3.82
CA ASN A 245 -26.30 1.67 3.16
C ASN A 245 -26.59 3.15 3.49
N SER A 246 -25.70 4.02 3.02
CA SER A 246 -25.75 5.47 3.15
C SER A 246 -26.82 5.99 2.20
N THR A 247 -28.07 5.90 2.62
CA THR A 247 -29.23 6.38 1.86
C THR A 247 -29.22 7.91 1.82
N ILE A 248 -28.35 8.48 0.97
CA ILE A 248 -28.27 9.92 0.71
C ILE A 248 -29.68 10.37 0.31
N SER A 249 -30.24 11.21 1.15
CA SER A 249 -31.60 11.74 1.04
C SER A 249 -31.50 13.23 0.77
N TYR A 250 -31.42 13.58 -0.51
CA TYR A 250 -31.42 14.98 -0.94
C TYR A 250 -32.73 15.65 -0.51
N THR A 251 -32.63 16.87 0.00
CA THR A 251 -33.83 17.66 0.27
C THR A 251 -34.44 18.14 -1.03
N GLN A 252 -35.77 18.33 -1.05
CA GLN A 252 -36.47 18.91 -2.21
C GLN A 252 -35.88 20.27 -2.61
N ARG A 253 -35.33 21.03 -1.65
CA ARG A 253 -34.67 22.32 -1.86
C ARG A 253 -33.38 22.20 -2.69
N GLU A 254 -32.60 21.14 -2.50
CA GLU A 254 -31.39 20.87 -3.28
C GLU A 254 -31.74 20.40 -4.69
N ILE A 255 -32.71 19.51 -4.83
CA ILE A 255 -33.28 19.09 -6.12
C ILE A 255 -33.71 20.31 -6.93
N THR A 256 -34.54 21.20 -6.34
CA THR A 256 -34.99 22.44 -6.99
C THR A 256 -33.83 23.37 -7.35
N LYS A 257 -32.81 23.50 -6.49
CA LYS A 257 -31.62 24.32 -6.76
C LYS A 257 -30.87 23.83 -8.02
N HIS A 258 -30.54 22.54 -8.10
CA HIS A 258 -29.78 22.00 -9.24
C HIS A 258 -30.59 22.03 -10.55
N TYR A 259 -31.90 21.78 -10.50
CA TYR A 259 -32.78 21.96 -11.68
C TYR A 259 -32.88 23.42 -12.15
N GLN A 260 -32.93 24.38 -11.21
CA GLN A 260 -32.95 25.80 -11.56
C GLN A 260 -31.65 26.24 -12.25
N THR A 261 -30.48 25.86 -11.71
CA THR A 261 -29.19 26.19 -12.34
C THR A 261 -29.07 25.54 -13.72
N LEU A 262 -29.48 24.27 -13.89
CA LEU A 262 -29.51 23.61 -15.21
C LEU A 262 -30.41 24.37 -16.20
N THR A 263 -31.58 24.83 -15.74
CA THR A 263 -32.54 25.61 -16.54
C THR A 263 -31.98 26.97 -16.98
N ASP A 264 -31.21 27.64 -16.12
CA ASP A 264 -30.61 28.94 -16.44
C ASP A 264 -29.33 28.81 -17.31
N ILE A 265 -28.60 27.68 -17.22
CA ILE A 265 -27.58 27.29 -18.20
C ILE A 265 -28.22 27.07 -19.57
N GLN A 266 -29.29 26.25 -19.66
CA GLN A 266 -30.01 25.99 -20.91
C GLN A 266 -30.62 27.26 -21.55
N LYS A 267 -30.95 28.26 -20.74
CA LYS A 267 -31.45 29.58 -21.19
C LYS A 267 -30.34 30.60 -21.46
N GLY A 268 -29.07 30.17 -21.48
CA GLY A 268 -27.93 31.03 -21.83
C GLY A 268 -27.63 32.14 -20.82
N LYS A 269 -28.14 32.05 -19.58
CA LYS A 269 -27.96 33.11 -18.56
C LYS A 269 -26.64 33.00 -17.79
N VAL A 270 -25.99 31.84 -17.84
CA VAL A 270 -24.69 31.61 -17.18
C VAL A 270 -23.57 31.96 -18.15
N LYS A 271 -22.61 32.78 -17.69
CA LYS A 271 -21.41 33.13 -18.47
C LYS A 271 -20.57 31.89 -18.73
N LEU A 272 -20.00 31.73 -19.93
CA LEU A 272 -19.10 30.61 -20.27
C LEU A 272 -17.95 30.43 -19.26
N SER A 273 -17.39 31.52 -18.73
CA SER A 273 -16.32 31.48 -17.73
C SER A 273 -16.72 30.91 -16.36
N ALA A 274 -18.01 30.63 -16.14
CA ALA A 274 -18.56 30.03 -14.92
C ALA A 274 -19.29 28.70 -15.21
N LEU A 275 -19.17 28.17 -16.44
CA LEU A 275 -19.93 26.98 -16.84
C LEU A 275 -19.39 25.72 -16.14
N GLU A 276 -18.08 25.49 -16.13
CA GLU A 276 -17.47 24.27 -15.56
C GLU A 276 -17.69 24.15 -14.05
N GLU A 277 -17.58 25.28 -13.33
CA GLU A 277 -17.82 25.40 -11.89
C GLU A 277 -19.28 25.08 -11.52
N GLN A 278 -20.24 25.43 -12.38
CA GLN A 278 -21.67 25.18 -12.14
C GLN A 278 -22.15 23.84 -12.70
N VAL A 279 -21.58 23.35 -13.81
CA VAL A 279 -21.92 22.07 -14.42
C VAL A 279 -21.42 20.89 -13.59
N THR A 280 -20.22 20.97 -13.01
CA THR A 280 -19.64 19.84 -12.26
C THR A 280 -20.51 19.39 -11.07
N PRO A 281 -20.95 20.28 -10.16
CA PRO A 281 -21.87 19.88 -9.08
C PRO A 281 -23.23 19.37 -9.56
N ILE A 282 -23.72 19.82 -10.72
CA ILE A 282 -24.99 19.36 -11.31
C ILE A 282 -24.84 17.96 -11.92
N ARG A 283 -23.75 17.72 -12.65
CA ARG A 283 -23.40 16.41 -13.23
C ARG A 283 -23.31 15.36 -12.12
N ASP A 284 -22.57 15.66 -11.06
CA ASP A 284 -22.28 14.72 -9.99
C ASP A 284 -23.52 14.46 -9.13
N PHE A 285 -24.38 15.47 -8.95
CA PHE A 285 -25.71 15.33 -8.35
C PHE A 285 -26.62 14.40 -9.15
N PHE A 286 -26.75 14.59 -10.48
CA PHE A 286 -27.60 13.76 -11.32
C PHE A 286 -27.04 12.35 -11.55
N ALA A 287 -25.72 12.16 -11.55
CA ALA A 287 -25.10 10.83 -11.56
C ALA A 287 -25.54 10.01 -10.33
N ARG A 288 -25.48 10.62 -9.14
CA ARG A 288 -25.91 10.02 -7.86
C ARG A 288 -27.44 9.88 -7.69
N LEU A 289 -28.23 10.38 -8.64
CA LEU A 289 -29.68 10.12 -8.73
C LEU A 289 -30.02 8.95 -9.67
N ARG A 290 -29.10 8.53 -10.54
CA ARG A 290 -29.28 7.38 -11.45
C ARG A 290 -28.88 6.03 -10.85
N THR A 291 -28.30 6.03 -9.66
CA THR A 291 -27.85 4.83 -8.92
C THR A 291 -28.82 4.44 -7.80
N LYS A 292 -30.13 4.57 -8.07
CA LYS A 292 -31.26 4.11 -7.25
C LYS A 292 -32.33 3.53 -8.17
#